data_AF-A0A0S8E470-F1
#
_entry.id   AF-A0A0S8E470-F1
#
_cell.length_a   1.000
_cell.length_b   1.000
_cell.length_c   1.000
_cell.angle_alpha   90.00
_cell.angle_beta   90.00
_cell.angle_gamma   90.00
#
_symmetry.space_group_name_H-M   'P 1'
#
loop_
_entity.id
_entity.type
_entity.pdbx_description
1 polymer ?
#
loop_
_entity_poly.entity_id
_entity_poly.type
_entity_poly.pdbx_seq_one_letter_code
_entity_poly.pdbx_strand_id
1 'polypeptide(L)'
;MDRVEEILKAYMKAKISPVRMEKTPSCPDETTLAAYSNGVLSKPEEEKIEGHVADCYFCLENLRTAYLGDKLYREGNLPDSDERIINKAKGIAKLKTNNKHLKRNLWLFGTVLAFALSFIFPRYFVQFLVAALILGLKWVFESENARTLIMVLDSWRRHSHKKDEEIKDRIKNRF
;
A
#
# COMPACT_ATOMS: atom_id res chain seq x y z
N MET A 1 -20.51 5.08 47.49
CA MET A 1 -19.72 4.14 46.65
C MET A 1 -18.39 4.76 46.22
N ASP A 2 -18.16 6.04 46.53
CA ASP A 2 -17.05 6.85 46.03
C ASP A 2 -15.68 6.49 46.63
N ARG A 3 -15.65 5.93 47.85
CA ARG A 3 -14.41 5.54 48.54
C ARG A 3 -13.70 4.35 47.87
N VAL A 4 -14.47 3.44 47.27
CA VAL A 4 -13.91 2.26 46.58
C VAL A 4 -13.30 2.68 45.25
N GLU A 5 -13.95 3.63 44.55
CA GLU A 5 -13.46 4.20 43.30
C GLU A 5 -12.15 4.98 43.52
N GLU A 6 -12.05 5.71 44.63
CA GLU A 6 -10.85 6.44 45.02
C GLU A 6 -9.67 5.51 45.34
N ILE A 7 -9.93 4.41 46.05
CA ILE A 7 -8.94 3.37 46.36
C ILE A 7 -8.49 2.65 45.08
N LEU A 8 -9.41 2.31 44.17
CA LEU A 8 -9.09 1.71 42.87
C LEU A 8 -8.22 2.63 42.03
N LYS A 9 -8.54 3.93 42.00
CA LYS A 9 -7.79 4.93 41.25
C LYS A 9 -6.38 5.15 41.81
N ALA A 10 -6.24 5.17 43.14
CA ALA A 10 -4.94 5.23 43.81
C ALA A 10 -4.11 3.97 43.56
N TYR A 11 -4.74 2.79 43.60
CA TYR A 11 -4.07 1.51 43.34
C TYR A 11 -3.60 1.39 41.89
N MET A 12 -4.44 1.78 40.92
CA MET A 12 -4.05 1.83 39.51
C MET A 12 -2.90 2.82 39.27
N LYS A 13 -2.96 4.01 39.88
CA LYS A 13 -1.89 5.02 39.77
C LYS A 13 -0.55 4.57 40.39
N ALA A 14 -0.59 3.77 41.45
CA ALA A 14 0.62 3.31 42.15
C ALA A 14 1.30 2.11 41.48
N LYS A 15 0.53 1.22 40.81
CA LYS A 15 1.06 0.01 40.16
C LYS A 15 1.34 0.16 38.67
N ILE A 16 0.74 1.15 38.01
CA ILE A 16 1.08 1.49 36.63
C ILE A 16 2.35 2.35 36.71
N SER A 17 3.51 1.71 36.84
CA SER A 17 4.73 2.27 36.26
C SER A 17 4.42 2.69 34.82
N PRO A 18 4.99 3.78 34.29
CA PRO A 18 4.80 4.13 32.89
C PRO A 18 5.36 2.99 32.05
N VAL A 19 4.50 2.03 31.67
CA VAL A 19 4.81 1.00 30.69
C VAL A 19 5.21 1.80 29.46
N ARG A 20 6.47 1.70 29.06
CA ARG A 20 7.01 2.47 27.93
C ARG A 20 6.23 2.05 26.67
N MET A 21 5.20 2.80 26.34
CA MET A 21 4.42 2.66 25.10
C MET A 21 5.06 3.47 23.97
N GLU A 22 6.36 3.71 24.04
CA GLU A 22 7.08 4.52 23.07
C GLU A 22 7.88 3.60 22.14
N LYS A 23 7.79 3.89 20.84
CA LYS A 23 8.60 3.23 19.83
C LYS A 23 10.05 3.59 20.07
N THR A 24 10.88 2.57 20.31
CA THR A 24 12.33 2.75 20.43
C THR A 24 12.99 2.60 19.06
N PRO A 25 14.18 3.18 18.84
CA PRO A 25 14.95 2.95 17.61
C PRO A 25 15.33 1.49 17.37
N SER A 26 15.28 0.66 18.42
CA SER A 26 15.53 -0.79 18.35
C SER A 26 14.31 -1.59 17.87
N CYS A 27 13.13 -0.96 17.73
CA CYS A 27 11.94 -1.64 17.26
C CYS A 27 12.07 -1.97 15.76
N PRO A 28 11.67 -3.18 15.32
CA PRO A 28 11.61 -3.51 13.92
C PRO A 28 10.65 -2.55 13.18
N ASP A 29 10.92 -2.35 11.89
CA ASP A 29 10.05 -1.57 11.06
C ASP A 29 8.69 -2.27 10.83
N GLU A 30 7.69 -1.49 10.41
CA GLU A 30 6.33 -1.98 10.22
C GLU A 30 6.23 -3.05 9.13
N THR A 31 7.09 -3.01 8.11
CA THR A 31 7.07 -4.00 7.03
C THR A 31 7.62 -5.34 7.49
N THR A 32 8.68 -5.32 8.30
CA THR A 32 9.26 -6.52 8.92
C THR A 32 8.29 -7.15 9.94
N LEU A 33 7.61 -6.33 10.75
CA LEU A 33 6.60 -6.84 11.70
C LEU A 33 5.40 -7.47 10.97
N ALA A 34 4.99 -6.90 9.84
CA ALA A 34 3.94 -7.47 9.00
C ALA A 34 4.39 -8.75 8.28
N ALA A 35 5.65 -8.83 7.85
CA ALA A 35 6.20 -10.06 7.26
C ALA A 35 6.23 -11.21 8.28
N TYR A 36 6.57 -10.89 9.53
CA TYR A 36 6.48 -11.82 10.67
C TYR A 36 5.05 -12.29 10.91
N SER A 37 4.07 -11.38 11.02
CA SER A 37 2.67 -11.77 11.25
C SER A 37 2.07 -12.64 10.14
N ASN A 38 2.61 -12.54 8.92
CA ASN A 38 2.20 -13.32 7.76
C ASN A 38 3.01 -14.63 7.59
N GLY A 39 4.00 -14.91 8.44
CA GLY A 39 4.83 -16.12 8.35
C GLY A 39 5.74 -16.20 7.13
N VAL A 40 6.18 -15.04 6.59
CA VAL A 40 6.99 -14.97 5.36
C VAL A 40 8.49 -14.89 5.65
N LEU A 41 8.87 -14.66 6.91
CA LEU A 41 10.27 -14.50 7.31
C LEU A 41 11.03 -15.83 7.38
N SER A 42 12.35 -15.73 7.27
CA SER A 42 13.23 -16.88 7.51
C SER A 42 13.33 -17.18 9.02
N LYS A 43 13.52 -18.46 9.38
CA LYS A 43 13.71 -18.89 10.78
C LYS A 43 14.67 -18.02 11.62
N PRO A 44 15.87 -17.63 11.14
CA PRO A 44 16.77 -16.80 11.94
C PRO A 44 16.30 -15.35 12.13
N GLU A 45 15.41 -14.84 11.26
CA GLU A 45 14.79 -13.51 11.42
C GLU A 45 13.59 -13.58 12.35
N GLU A 46 12.83 -14.67 12.29
CA GLU A 46 11.73 -14.98 13.19
C GLU A 46 12.18 -14.99 14.65
N GLU A 47 13.21 -15.76 14.99
CA GLU A 47 13.77 -15.84 16.35
C GLU A 47 14.23 -14.47 16.89
N LYS A 48 14.79 -13.62 16.02
CA LYS A 48 15.21 -12.26 16.41
C LYS A 48 14.03 -11.36 16.76
N ILE A 49 12.95 -11.46 15.98
CA ILE A 49 11.73 -10.67 16.22
C ILE A 49 11.02 -11.20 17.46
N GLU A 50 10.92 -12.51 17.64
CA GLU A 50 10.37 -13.12 18.85
C GLU A 50 11.11 -12.67 20.10
N GLY A 51 12.44 -12.69 20.07
CA GLY A 51 13.27 -12.17 21.15
C GLY A 51 13.00 -10.70 21.45
N HIS A 52 12.87 -9.86 20.43
CA HIS A 52 12.53 -8.45 20.63
C HIS A 52 11.10 -8.24 21.16
N VAL A 53 10.11 -8.98 20.63
CA VAL A 53 8.70 -8.86 20.99
C VAL A 53 8.46 -9.34 22.43
N ALA A 54 9.22 -10.32 22.91
CA ALA A 54 9.16 -10.80 24.29
C ALA A 54 9.46 -9.68 25.32
N ASP A 55 10.39 -8.79 24.99
CA ASP A 55 10.84 -7.71 25.89
C ASP A 55 10.23 -6.34 25.56
N CYS A 56 9.59 -6.18 24.38
CA CYS A 56 9.06 -4.92 23.91
C CYS A 56 7.53 -4.88 23.92
N TYR A 57 6.96 -4.24 24.97
CA TYR A 57 5.51 -4.08 25.11
C TYR A 57 4.86 -3.36 23.91
N PHE A 58 5.54 -2.37 23.32
CA PHE A 58 5.05 -1.65 22.14
C PHE A 58 4.87 -2.58 20.93
N CYS A 59 5.89 -3.39 20.62
CA CYS A 59 5.84 -4.33 19.50
C CYS A 59 4.82 -5.45 19.75
N LEU A 60 4.73 -5.93 20.99
CA LEU A 60 3.74 -6.92 21.40
C LEU A 60 2.31 -6.40 21.22
N GLU A 61 2.01 -5.19 21.68
CA GLU A 61 0.67 -4.61 21.55
C GLU A 61 0.31 -4.33 20.08
N ASN A 62 1.27 -3.88 19.26
CA ASN A 62 1.06 -3.72 17.82
C ASN A 62 0.76 -5.04 17.12
N LEU A 63 1.52 -6.09 17.44
CA LEU A 63 1.32 -7.42 16.88
C LEU A 63 -0.06 -7.99 17.29
N ARG A 64 -0.41 -7.84 18.57
CA ARG A 64 -1.73 -8.23 19.09
C ARG A 64 -2.85 -7.47 18.39
N THR A 65 -2.70 -6.17 18.19
CA THR A 65 -3.68 -5.33 17.49
C THR A 65 -3.85 -5.77 16.04
N ALA A 66 -2.75 -6.05 15.34
CA ALA A 66 -2.78 -6.57 13.97
C ALA A 66 -3.49 -7.93 13.89
N TYR A 67 -3.19 -8.85 14.82
CA TYR A 67 -3.84 -10.16 14.90
C TYR A 67 -5.35 -10.06 15.18
N LEU A 68 -5.75 -9.22 16.14
CA LEU A 68 -7.17 -8.99 16.44
C LEU A 68 -7.89 -8.37 15.24
N GLY A 69 -7.25 -7.43 14.55
CA GLY A 69 -7.77 -6.85 13.32
C GLY A 69 -8.01 -7.90 12.22
N ASP A 70 -7.03 -8.77 11.97
CA ASP A 70 -7.17 -9.86 10.97
C ASP A 70 -8.27 -10.85 11.36
N LYS A 71 -8.34 -11.22 12.65
CA LYS A 71 -9.39 -12.11 13.16
C LYS A 71 -10.79 -11.52 12.95
N LEU A 72 -11.01 -10.27 13.39
CA LEU A 72 -12.30 -9.59 13.21
C LEU A 72 -12.65 -9.42 11.73
N TYR A 73 -11.64 -9.18 10.88
CA TYR A 73 -11.81 -9.10 9.44
C TYR A 73 -12.30 -10.42 8.83
N ARG A 74 -11.67 -11.55 9.19
CA ARG A 74 -12.06 -12.88 8.71
C ARG A 74 -13.42 -13.32 9.22
N GLU A 75 -13.75 -12.98 10.46
CA GLU A 75 -15.05 -13.32 11.08
C GLU A 75 -16.19 -12.42 10.60
N GLY A 76 -15.92 -11.40 9.80
CA GLY A 76 -16.92 -10.44 9.33
C GLY A 76 -17.48 -9.54 10.44
N ASN A 77 -16.87 -9.58 11.63
CA ASN A 77 -17.27 -8.82 12.81
C ASN A 77 -16.48 -7.51 12.92
N LEU A 78 -16.31 -6.78 11.81
CA LEU A 78 -15.75 -5.44 11.91
C LEU A 78 -16.79 -4.50 12.53
N PRO A 79 -16.43 -3.72 13.57
CA PRO A 79 -17.30 -2.66 14.04
C PRO A 79 -17.54 -1.69 12.88
N ASP A 80 -18.80 -1.31 12.69
CA ASP A 80 -19.14 -0.34 11.66
C ASP A 80 -18.39 0.97 11.94
N SER A 81 -17.64 1.43 10.95
CA SER A 81 -16.80 2.61 11.10
C SER A 81 -17.66 3.87 10.96
N ASP A 82 -17.49 4.85 11.85
CA ASP A 82 -18.24 6.12 11.81
C ASP A 82 -18.22 6.72 10.40
N GLU A 83 -19.40 7.02 9.85
CA GLU A 83 -19.58 7.60 8.51
C GLU A 83 -18.72 8.85 8.29
N ARG A 84 -18.41 9.61 9.35
CA ARG A 84 -17.51 10.78 9.26
C ARG A 84 -16.08 10.39 8.87
N ILE A 85 -15.58 9.26 9.38
CA ILE A 85 -14.24 8.76 9.06
C ILE A 85 -14.24 8.22 7.62
N ILE A 86 -15.28 7.51 7.22
CA ILE A 86 -15.46 7.03 5.83
C ILE A 86 -15.47 8.21 4.86
N ASN A 87 -16.22 9.27 5.16
CA ASN A 87 -16.33 10.45 4.30
C ASN A 87 -15.02 11.24 4.23
N LYS A 88 -14.28 11.35 5.34
CA LYS A 88 -12.92 11.93 5.33
C LYS A 88 -11.95 11.11 4.48
N ALA A 89 -11.93 9.78 4.64
CA ALA A 89 -11.07 8.90 3.87
C ALA A 89 -11.37 8.95 2.37
N LYS A 90 -12.66 8.95 1.99
CA LYS A 90 -13.12 9.16 0.60
C LYS A 90 -12.67 10.52 0.06
N GLY A 91 -12.72 11.58 0.86
CA GLY A 91 -12.25 12.91 0.49
C GLY A 91 -10.76 12.96 0.13
N ILE A 92 -9.91 12.31 0.94
CA ILE A 92 -8.46 12.24 0.71
C ILE A 92 -8.14 11.42 -0.54
N ALA A 93 -8.83 10.28 -0.73
CA ALA A 93 -8.66 9.44 -1.92
C ALA A 93 -9.01 10.19 -3.22
N LYS A 94 -10.11 10.97 -3.20
CA LYS A 94 -10.62 11.73 -4.35
C LYS A 94 -9.69 12.89 -4.75
N LEU A 95 -9.05 13.54 -3.79
CA LEU A 95 -8.08 14.62 -4.03
C LEU A 95 -6.82 14.13 -4.75
N LYS A 96 -6.33 12.93 -4.42
CA LYS A 96 -5.15 12.32 -5.06
C LYS A 96 -5.43 11.87 -6.50
N THR A 97 -6.65 11.45 -6.81
CA THR A 97 -7.04 10.99 -8.16
C THR A 97 -7.25 12.16 -9.12
N ASN A 98 -7.87 13.25 -8.66
CA ASN A 98 -8.27 14.34 -9.56
C ASN A 98 -7.06 15.09 -10.17
N ASN A 99 -6.02 15.34 -9.37
CA ASN A 99 -4.79 15.96 -9.86
C ASN A 99 -3.98 15.07 -10.82
N LYS A 100 -4.14 13.75 -10.73
CA LYS A 100 -3.44 12.81 -11.60
C LYS A 100 -4.05 12.78 -13.01
N HIS A 101 -5.38 12.84 -13.10
CA HIS A 101 -6.08 12.91 -14.38
C HIS A 101 -5.90 14.26 -15.11
N LEU A 102 -5.88 15.39 -14.39
CA LEU A 102 -5.67 16.70 -15.01
C LEU A 102 -4.27 16.83 -15.62
N LYS A 103 -3.21 16.41 -14.91
CA LYS A 103 -1.84 16.44 -15.45
C LYS A 103 -1.68 15.55 -16.68
N ARG A 104 -2.41 14.42 -16.74
CA ARG A 104 -2.40 13.51 -17.88
C ARG A 104 -3.02 14.15 -19.14
N ASN A 105 -4.13 14.87 -18.98
CA ASN A 105 -4.83 15.49 -20.10
C ASN A 105 -4.23 16.83 -20.55
N LEU A 106 -3.42 17.49 -19.70
CA LEU A 106 -2.75 18.75 -20.05
C LEU A 106 -1.78 18.60 -21.24
N TRP A 107 -1.04 17.50 -21.29
CA TRP A 107 -0.10 17.22 -22.39
C TRP A 107 -0.80 16.83 -23.69
N LEU A 108 -1.93 16.12 -23.60
CA LEU A 108 -2.80 15.88 -24.76
C LEU A 108 -3.37 17.18 -25.31
N PHE A 109 -3.79 18.08 -24.43
CA PHE A 109 -4.26 19.39 -24.85
C PHE A 109 -3.14 20.19 -25.53
N GLY A 110 -1.91 20.14 -25.01
CA GLY A 110 -0.74 20.76 -25.63
C GLY A 110 -0.42 20.23 -27.03
N THR A 111 -0.53 18.92 -27.26
CA THR A 111 -0.30 18.32 -28.58
C THR A 111 -1.41 18.65 -29.57
N VAL A 112 -2.68 18.60 -29.15
CA VAL A 112 -3.82 19.00 -29.98
C VAL A 112 -3.76 20.49 -30.31
N LEU A 113 -3.40 21.33 -29.34
CA LEU A 113 -3.26 22.77 -29.52
C LEU A 113 -2.08 23.11 -30.46
N ALA A 114 -0.93 22.44 -30.32
CA ALA A 114 0.20 22.61 -31.22
C ALA A 114 -0.11 22.16 -32.65
N PHE A 115 -0.87 21.08 -32.80
CA PHE A 115 -1.38 20.62 -34.10
C PHE A 115 -2.34 21.63 -34.72
N ALA A 116 -3.29 22.17 -33.95
CA ALA A 116 -4.20 23.21 -34.42
C ALA A 116 -3.46 24.51 -34.81
N LEU A 117 -2.45 24.91 -34.03
CA LEU A 117 -1.60 26.06 -34.34
C LEU A 117 -0.75 25.86 -35.60
N SER A 118 -0.39 24.62 -35.94
CA SER A 118 0.35 24.31 -37.17
C SER A 118 -0.40 24.79 -38.41
N PHE A 119 -1.73 24.62 -38.47
CA PHE A 119 -2.55 25.08 -39.60
C PHE A 119 -2.71 26.60 -39.71
N ILE A 120 -2.44 27.35 -38.63
CA ILE A 120 -2.60 28.81 -38.59
C ILE A 120 -1.35 29.52 -39.15
N PHE A 121 -0.16 28.90 -39.08
CA PHE A 121 1.12 29.52 -39.49
C PHE A 121 1.81 28.71 -40.61
N PRO A 122 1.45 28.95 -41.90
CA PRO A 122 1.92 28.14 -43.03
C PRO A 122 3.44 28.21 -43.27
N ARG A 123 4.12 29.25 -42.76
CA ARG A 123 5.58 29.43 -42.95
C ARG A 123 6.44 28.51 -42.06
N TYR A 124 5.89 27.98 -40.96
CA TYR A 124 6.60 27.11 -40.01
C TYR A 124 5.89 25.76 -39.78
N PHE A 125 4.90 25.44 -40.62
CA PHE A 125 4.02 24.26 -40.52
C PHE A 125 4.78 22.95 -40.22
N VAL A 126 5.82 22.66 -41.01
CA VAL A 126 6.57 21.40 -40.93
C VAL A 126 7.36 21.27 -39.63
N GLN A 127 7.91 22.37 -39.11
CA GLN A 127 8.70 22.36 -37.86
C GLN A 127 7.81 22.08 -36.64
N PHE A 128 6.62 22.68 -36.60
CA PHE A 128 5.65 22.42 -35.53
C PHE A 128 5.03 21.02 -35.60
N LEU A 129 4.84 20.48 -36.80
CA LEU A 129 4.31 19.12 -37.00
C LEU A 129 5.28 18.05 -36.50
N VAL A 130 6.58 18.22 -36.78
CA VAL A 130 7.62 17.32 -36.27
C VAL A 130 7.72 17.41 -34.74
N ALA A 131 7.68 18.62 -34.18
CA ALA A 131 7.69 18.80 -32.72
C ALA A 131 6.47 18.15 -32.05
N ALA A 132 5.27 18.34 -32.61
CA ALA A 132 4.04 17.72 -32.11
C ALA A 132 4.08 16.19 -32.17
N LEU A 133 4.68 15.62 -33.23
CA LEU A 133 4.84 14.18 -33.38
C LEU A 133 5.82 13.59 -32.35
N ILE A 134 6.95 14.26 -32.10
CA ILE A 134 7.93 13.84 -31.08
C ILE A 134 7.31 13.93 -29.67
N LEU A 135 6.62 15.04 -29.36
CA LEU A 135 5.94 15.24 -28.09
C LEU A 135 4.81 14.23 -27.88
N GLY A 136 4.05 13.90 -28.93
CA GLY A 136 3.00 12.89 -28.91
C GLY A 136 3.55 11.48 -28.65
N LEU A 137 4.60 11.08 -29.36
CA LEU A 137 5.29 9.80 -29.13
C LEU A 137 5.86 9.70 -27.71
N LYS A 138 6.56 10.74 -27.24
CA LYS A 138 7.08 10.79 -25.88
C LYS A 138 5.97 10.65 -24.84
N TRP A 139 4.83 11.32 -25.03
CA TRP A 139 3.68 11.22 -24.14
C TRP A 139 3.05 9.82 -24.14
N VAL A 140 2.93 9.17 -25.31
CA VAL A 140 2.41 7.79 -25.40
C VAL A 140 3.32 6.80 -24.67
N PHE A 141 4.65 6.94 -24.79
CA PHE A 141 5.59 6.10 -24.06
C PHE A 141 5.62 6.39 -22.55
N GLU A 142 5.43 7.64 -22.16
CA GLU A 142 5.40 8.06 -20.75
C GLU A 142 4.03 7.81 -20.09
N SER A 143 3.00 7.51 -20.89
CA SER A 143 1.72 7.06 -20.39
C SER A 143 1.89 5.74 -19.62
N GLU A 144 1.19 5.63 -18.50
CA GLU A 144 1.26 4.52 -17.53
C GLU A 144 1.02 3.11 -18.12
N ASN A 145 0.71 3.04 -19.42
CA ASN A 145 0.58 1.83 -20.23
C ASN A 145 1.81 0.91 -20.15
N ALA A 146 3.03 1.45 -20.06
CA ALA A 146 4.21 0.58 -19.89
C ALA A 146 4.17 -0.16 -18.55
N ARG A 147 3.73 0.49 -17.46
CA ARG A 147 3.65 -0.13 -16.13
C ARG A 147 2.48 -1.09 -16.01
N THR A 148 1.31 -0.76 -16.58
CA THR A 148 0.18 -1.71 -16.61
C THR A 148 0.48 -2.89 -17.50
N LEU A 149 1.15 -2.70 -18.64
CA LEU A 149 1.58 -3.81 -19.50
C LEU A 149 2.63 -4.68 -18.81
N ILE A 150 3.61 -4.09 -18.13
CA ILE A 150 4.58 -4.83 -17.31
C ILE A 150 3.87 -5.60 -16.19
N MET A 151 2.92 -4.98 -15.47
CA MET A 151 2.20 -5.63 -14.37
C MET A 151 1.28 -6.76 -14.87
N VAL A 152 0.65 -6.59 -16.04
CA VAL A 152 -0.13 -7.64 -16.70
C VAL A 152 0.77 -8.78 -17.19
N LEU A 153 1.94 -8.46 -17.75
CA LEU A 153 2.88 -9.47 -18.24
C LEU A 153 3.55 -10.23 -17.08
N ASP A 154 3.83 -9.53 -15.98
CA ASP A 154 4.34 -10.12 -14.73
C ASP A 154 3.30 -10.98 -14.01
N SER A 155 2.02 -10.56 -14.00
CA SER A 155 0.93 -11.39 -13.45
C SER A 155 0.68 -12.64 -14.30
N TRP A 156 0.77 -12.53 -15.64
CA TRP A 156 0.69 -13.68 -16.54
C TRP A 156 1.84 -14.67 -16.33
N ARG A 157 3.08 -14.17 -16.18
CA ARG A 157 4.26 -14.99 -15.92
C ARG A 157 4.14 -15.77 -14.61
N ARG A 158 3.72 -15.12 -13.51
CA ARG A 158 3.48 -15.80 -12.23
C ARG A 158 2.40 -16.86 -12.32
N HIS A 159 1.33 -16.61 -13.09
CA HIS A 159 0.24 -17.55 -13.25
C HIS A 159 0.60 -18.78 -14.11
N SER A 160 1.52 -18.62 -15.08
CA SER A 160 2.09 -19.73 -15.85
C SER A 160 2.91 -20.66 -14.93
N HIS A 161 3.84 -20.09 -14.16
CA HIS A 161 4.74 -20.87 -13.30
C HIS A 161 3.99 -21.67 -12.23
N LYS A 162 2.85 -21.16 -11.74
CA LYS A 162 2.00 -21.88 -10.76
C LYS A 162 1.28 -23.09 -11.38
N LYS A 163 0.87 -22.99 -12.66
CA LYS A 163 0.28 -24.12 -13.38
C LYS A 163 1.31 -25.21 -13.66
N ASP A 164 2.54 -24.82 -13.99
CA ASP A 164 3.62 -25.77 -14.29
C ASP A 164 4.01 -26.62 -13.06
N GLU A 165 4.06 -26.02 -11.87
CA GLU A 165 4.29 -26.75 -10.61
C GLU A 165 3.11 -27.69 -10.27
N GLU A 166 1.86 -27.25 -10.46
CA GLU A 166 0.68 -28.10 -10.21
C GLU A 166 0.63 -29.33 -11.15
N ILE A 167 1.03 -29.15 -12.42
CA ILE A 167 1.14 -30.25 -13.38
C ILE A 167 2.25 -31.22 -12.97
N LYS A 168 3.39 -30.69 -12.52
CA LYS A 168 4.53 -31.49 -12.06
C LYS A 168 4.19 -32.33 -10.82
N ASP A 169 3.48 -31.76 -9.85
CA ASP A 169 3.04 -32.47 -8.64
C ASP A 169 2.00 -33.56 -8.96
N ARG A 170 1.08 -33.31 -9.90
CA ARG A 170 0.12 -34.34 -10.34
C ARG A 170 0.78 -35.51 -11.06
N ILE A 171 1.85 -35.27 -11.80
CA ILE A 171 2.61 -36.33 -12.46
C ILE A 171 3.41 -37.12 -11.42
N LYS A 172 4.07 -36.44 -10.47
CA LYS A 172 4.85 -37.07 -9.41
C LYS A 172 4.01 -37.94 -8.47
N ASN A 173 2.75 -37.58 -8.22
CA ASN A 173 1.85 -38.36 -7.37
C ASN A 173 1.18 -39.55 -8.10
N ARG A 174 1.38 -39.69 -9.41
CA ARG A 174 0.78 -40.76 -10.22
C ARG A 174 1.78 -41.88 -10.57
N PHE A 175 3.07 -41.71 -10.27
CA PHE A 175 4.14 -42.68 -10.42
C PHE A 175 4.79 -42.95 -9.06
#